data_AF-A0A7C4VK37-F1
#
_entry.id   AF-A0A7C4VK37-F1
#
_cell.length_a   1.000
_cell.length_b   1.000
_cell.length_c   1.000
_cell.angle_alpha   90.00
_cell.angle_beta   90.00
_cell.angle_gamma   90.00
#
_symmetry.space_group_name_H-M   'P 1'
#
loop_
_entity.id
_entity.type
_entity.pdbx_description
1 polymer ?
#
loop_
_entity_poly.entity_id
_entity_poly.type
_entity_poly.pdbx_seq_one_letter_code
_entity_poly.pdbx_strand_id
1 'polypeptide(L)'
;MKLVNKILNIAIVVSVLLAFTILGVFVWNIVQVYSSISIGKPSIKFSDSKVELPINISNPGPFSIDEISARVIVFDEYGVKILEGTTEPLKVEPASTLQTKIVMNLNVS
;
A
#
# COMPACT_ATOMS: atom_id res chain seq x y z
N MET A 1 -46.90 25.49 21.93
CA MET A 1 -46.63 24.33 21.05
C MET A 1 -45.89 24.67 19.75
N LYS A 2 -46.26 25.71 18.98
CA LYS A 2 -45.65 25.97 17.65
C LYS A 2 -44.17 26.40 17.67
N LEU A 3 -43.71 27.11 18.70
CA LEU A 3 -42.32 27.58 18.81
C LEU A 3 -41.34 26.44 19.14
N VAL A 4 -41.73 25.57 20.08
CA VAL A 4 -40.94 24.39 20.50
C VAL A 4 -40.69 23.44 19.32
N ASN A 5 -41.72 23.19 18.50
CA ASN A 5 -41.58 22.35 17.31
C ASN A 5 -40.67 22.97 16.23
N LYS A 6 -40.65 24.31 16.10
CA LYS A 6 -39.74 24.99 15.17
C LYS A 6 -38.28 24.87 15.62
N ILE A 7 -38.01 25.08 16.91
CA ILE A 7 -36.66 24.96 17.47
C ILE A 7 -36.15 23.52 17.34
N LEU A 8 -37.00 22.53 17.61
CA LEU A 8 -36.67 21.11 17.44
C LEU A 8 -36.32 20.77 15.99
N ASN A 9 -37.10 21.25 15.01
CA ASN A 9 -36.80 21.02 13.60
C ASN A 9 -35.48 21.67 13.15
N ILE A 10 -35.18 22.88 13.64
CA ILE A 10 -33.91 23.55 13.35
C ILE A 10 -32.74 22.75 13.94
N ALA A 11 -32.88 22.29 15.18
CA ALA A 11 -31.86 21.45 15.82
C ALA A 11 -31.60 20.17 15.01
N ILE A 12 -32.65 19.50 14.54
CA ILE A 12 -32.53 18.30 13.69
C ILE A 12 -31.75 18.62 12.40
N VAL A 13 -32.10 19.70 11.70
CA VAL A 13 -31.44 20.08 10.45
C VAL A 13 -29.96 20.39 10.68
N VAL A 14 -29.63 21.12 11.76
CA VAL A 14 -28.24 21.43 12.13
C VAL A 14 -27.45 20.15 12.49
N SER A 15 -28.06 19.23 13.24
CA SER A 15 -27.44 17.95 13.58
C SER A 15 -27.16 17.10 12.33
N VAL A 16 -28.10 17.06 11.38
CA VAL A 16 -27.92 16.34 10.11
C VAL A 16 -26.78 16.95 9.29
N LEU A 17 -26.73 18.28 9.17
CA LEU A 17 -25.64 18.98 8.46
C LEU A 17 -24.26 18.74 9.10
N LEU A 18 -24.18 18.74 10.43
CA LEU A 18 -22.94 18.42 11.14
C LEU A 18 -22.50 16.98 10.88
N ALA A 19 -23.43 16.03 10.90
CA ALA A 19 -23.13 14.62 10.61
C ALA A 19 -22.58 14.45 9.18
N PHE A 20 -23.17 15.10 8.18
CA PHE A 20 -22.66 15.05 6.80
C PHE A 20 -21.28 15.69 6.64
N THR A 21 -21.02 16.80 7.33
CA THR A 21 -19.70 17.45 7.30
C THR A 21 -18.62 16.53 7.89
N ILE A 22 -18.90 15.89 9.02
CA ILE A 22 -17.99 14.91 9.64
C ILE A 22 -17.73 13.73 8.69
N LEU A 23 -18.79 13.23 8.05
CA LEU A 23 -18.69 12.14 7.08
C LEU A 23 -17.83 12.54 5.88
N GLY A 24 -18.01 13.76 5.36
CA GLY A 24 -17.23 14.30 4.26
C GLY A 24 -15.74 14.42 4.59
N VAL A 25 -15.40 14.93 5.78
CA VAL A 25 -14.00 14.99 6.27
C VAL A 25 -13.41 13.58 6.43
N PHE A 26 -14.19 12.63 6.93
CA PHE A 26 -13.75 11.25 7.09
C PHE A 26 -13.48 10.56 5.74
N VAL A 27 -14.38 10.72 4.76
CA VAL A 27 -14.21 10.21 3.40
C VAL A 27 -12.98 10.85 2.73
N TRP A 28 -12.79 12.17 2.89
CA TRP A 28 -11.64 12.85 2.31
C TRP A 28 -10.30 12.33 2.87
N ASN A 29 -10.23 12.08 4.18
CA ASN A 29 -9.04 11.50 4.81
C ASN A 29 -8.79 10.05 4.39
N ILE A 30 -9.85 9.27 4.13
CA ILE A 30 -9.74 7.91 3.59
C ILE A 30 -9.18 7.91 2.17
N VAL A 31 -9.63 8.84 1.31
CA VAL A 31 -9.29 8.85 -0.12
C VAL A 31 -7.86 9.32 -0.39
N GLN A 32 -7.22 10.06 0.52
CA GLN A 32 -5.86 10.60 0.32
C GLN A 32 -4.72 9.63 0.67
N VAL A 33 -5.00 8.35 0.84
CA VAL A 33 -3.97 7.36 1.14
C VAL A 33 -3.29 6.91 -0.14
N TYR A 34 -2.01 7.28 -0.28
CA TYR A 34 -1.15 6.73 -1.32
C TYR A 34 -0.28 5.64 -0.72
N SER A 35 -0.42 4.42 -1.24
CA SER A 35 0.57 3.36 -1.01
C SER A 35 1.90 3.78 -1.60
N SER A 36 2.99 3.57 -0.87
CA SER A 36 4.34 3.86 -1.38
C SER A 36 5.19 2.60 -1.33
N ILE A 37 5.95 2.38 -2.39
CA ILE A 37 6.86 1.24 -2.52
C ILE A 37 8.27 1.80 -2.66
N SER A 38 9.17 1.30 -1.83
CA SER A 38 10.60 1.59 -1.92
C SER A 38 11.35 0.31 -2.20
N ILE A 39 12.22 0.36 -3.21
CA ILE A 39 13.03 -0.76 -3.63
C ILE A 39 14.47 -0.46 -3.22
N GLY A 40 15.03 -1.32 -2.37
CA GLY A 40 16.42 -1.20 -1.94
C GLY A 40 17.39 -1.66 -3.03
N LYS A 41 18.69 -1.46 -2.81
CA LYS A 41 19.72 -1.93 -3.75
C LYS A 41 19.77 -3.46 -3.75
N PRO A 42 19.93 -4.11 -4.92
CA PRO A 42 20.18 -5.54 -4.96
C PRO A 42 21.46 -5.85 -4.20
N SER A 43 21.40 -6.86 -3.32
CA SER A 43 22.56 -7.39 -2.63
C SER A 43 22.94 -8.72 -3.24
N ILE A 44 24.18 -8.78 -3.75
CA ILE A 44 24.78 -10.02 -4.23
C ILE A 44 25.43 -10.67 -3.01
N LYS A 45 24.85 -11.77 -2.54
CA LYS A 45 25.49 -12.60 -1.52
C LYS A 45 26.31 -13.65 -2.26
N PHE A 46 27.63 -13.62 -2.08
CA PHE A 46 28.57 -14.58 -2.66
C PHE A 46 28.58 -15.91 -1.89
N SER A 47 27.37 -16.43 -1.65
CA SER A 47 27.09 -17.78 -1.21
C SER A 47 25.86 -18.21 -2.01
N ASP A 48 25.99 -19.26 -2.81
CA ASP A 48 24.89 -19.93 -3.51
C ASP A 48 24.22 -19.18 -4.68
N SER A 49 24.94 -18.34 -5.44
CA SER A 49 24.44 -17.81 -6.73
C SER A 49 23.07 -17.12 -6.61
N LYS A 50 22.87 -16.28 -5.58
CA LYS A 50 21.58 -15.60 -5.32
C LYS A 50 21.71 -14.09 -5.35
N VAL A 51 20.74 -13.44 -5.97
CA VAL A 51 20.52 -12.00 -5.90
C VAL A 51 19.31 -11.75 -5.02
N GLU A 52 19.50 -11.03 -3.92
CA GLU A 52 18.41 -10.64 -3.02
C GLU A 52 18.12 -9.14 -3.21
N LEU A 53 16.88 -8.81 -3.57
CA LEU A 53 16.41 -7.43 -3.68
C LEU A 53 15.46 -7.12 -2.51
N PRO A 54 15.89 -6.37 -1.49
CA PRO A 54 15.02 -5.95 -0.40
C PRO A 54 13.98 -4.96 -0.93
N ILE A 55 12.73 -5.17 -0.55
CA ILE A 55 11.60 -4.29 -0.87
C ILE A 55 10.87 -3.91 0.41
N ASN A 56 10.50 -2.64 0.50
CA ASN A 56 9.71 -2.09 1.60
C ASN A 56 8.43 -1.51 1.02
N ILE A 57 7.28 -2.00 1.52
CA ILE A 57 5.96 -1.54 1.09
C ILE A 57 5.31 -0.87 2.29
N SER A 58 5.01 0.42 2.16
CA SER A 58 4.37 1.21 3.21
C SER A 58 2.92 1.47 2.85
N ASN A 59 2.03 1.11 3.78
CA ASN A 59 0.61 1.38 3.73
C ASN A 59 0.25 2.39 4.82
N PRO A 60 0.22 3.70 4.50
CA PRO A 60 -0.21 4.71 5.47
C PRO A 60 -1.73 4.71 5.69
N GLY A 61 -2.47 3.83 5.00
CA GLY A 61 -3.93 3.83 4.97
C GLY A 61 -4.61 3.19 6.16
N PRO A 62 -5.91 3.45 6.33
CA PRO A 62 -6.73 2.80 7.33
C PRO A 62 -7.21 1.40 6.90
N PHE A 63 -6.96 0.98 5.65
CA PHE A 63 -7.38 -0.31 5.10
C PHE A 63 -6.18 -1.16 4.69
N SER A 64 -6.31 -2.49 4.74
CA SER A 64 -5.28 -3.39 4.23
C SER A 64 -5.15 -3.24 2.72
N ILE A 65 -3.94 -3.47 2.23
CA ILE A 65 -3.72 -3.70 0.80
C ILE A 65 -3.35 -5.16 0.66
N ASP A 66 -4.18 -5.89 -0.05
CA ASP A 66 -4.07 -7.32 -0.27
C ASP A 66 -3.61 -7.60 -1.71
N GLU A 67 -3.06 -8.79 -1.94
CA GLU A 67 -2.68 -9.29 -3.27
C GLU A 67 -1.62 -8.47 -4.02
N ILE A 68 -0.75 -7.75 -3.31
CA ILE A 68 0.39 -7.06 -3.97
C ILE A 68 1.45 -8.09 -4.33
N SER A 69 1.78 -8.23 -5.61
CA SER A 69 2.94 -8.98 -6.07
C SER A 69 3.99 -8.05 -6.65
N ALA A 70 5.26 -8.28 -6.32
CA ALA A 70 6.37 -7.57 -6.94
C ALA A 70 7.17 -8.53 -7.83
N ARG A 71 7.47 -8.09 -9.05
CA ARG A 71 8.24 -8.85 -10.05
C ARG A 71 9.48 -8.05 -10.44
N VAL A 72 10.62 -8.72 -10.49
CA VAL A 72 11.89 -8.17 -10.94
C VAL A 72 12.42 -9.02 -12.06
N ILE A 73 12.86 -8.36 -13.13
CA ILE A 73 13.47 -9.00 -14.29
C ILE A 73 14.80 -8.30 -14.52
N VAL A 74 15.87 -9.08 -14.67
CA VAL A 74 17.22 -8.58 -14.97
C VAL A 74 17.57 -8.95 -16.40
N PHE A 75 18.05 -7.97 -17.14
CA PHE A 75 18.50 -8.11 -18.52
C PHE A 75 20.02 -7.89 -18.60
N ASP A 76 20.68 -8.55 -19.55
CA ASP A 76 22.06 -8.26 -19.91
C ASP A 76 22.19 -7.01 -20.79
N GLU A 77 23.42 -6.71 -21.19
CA GLU A 77 23.75 -5.60 -22.10
C GLU A 77 23.14 -5.74 -23.50
N TYR A 78 22.72 -6.95 -23.90
CA TYR A 78 22.08 -7.26 -25.16
C TYR A 78 20.54 -7.32 -25.06
N GLY A 79 19.98 -7.07 -23.86
CA GLY A 79 18.55 -7.15 -23.60
C GLY A 79 18.02 -8.57 -23.41
N VAL A 80 18.89 -9.56 -23.22
CA VAL A 80 18.51 -10.94 -22.90
C VAL A 80 18.20 -11.03 -21.41
N LYS A 81 17.04 -11.61 -21.09
CA LYS A 81 16.63 -11.86 -19.70
C LYS A 81 17.55 -12.91 -19.07
N ILE A 82 18.24 -12.53 -17.99
CA ILE A 82 19.16 -13.40 -17.25
C ILE A 82 18.51 -13.94 -15.97
N LEU A 83 17.70 -13.12 -15.30
CA LEU A 83 17.08 -13.46 -14.02
C LEU A 83 15.63 -13.00 -13.96
N GLU A 84 14.84 -13.72 -13.20
CA GLU A 84 13.53 -13.29 -12.77
C GLU A 84 13.27 -13.74 -11.34
N GLY A 85 12.63 -12.86 -10.58
CA GLY A 85 12.14 -13.17 -9.24
C GLY A 85 10.78 -12.52 -9.05
N THR A 86 9.89 -13.25 -8.38
CA THR A 86 8.55 -12.77 -8.05
C THR A 86 8.29 -13.07 -6.59
N THR A 87 7.61 -12.16 -5.89
CA THR A 87 7.11 -12.45 -4.55
C THR A 87 5.80 -13.23 -4.64
N GLU A 88 5.52 -14.04 -3.63
CA GLU A 88 4.14 -14.45 -3.39
C GLU A 88 3.25 -13.21 -3.13
N PRO A 89 1.93 -13.31 -3.30
CA PRO A 89 1.02 -12.24 -2.94
C PRO A 89 1.25 -11.77 -1.51
N LEU A 90 1.47 -10.47 -1.36
CA LEU A 90 1.76 -9.83 -0.09
C LEU A 90 0.53 -9.10 0.43
N LYS A 91 0.35 -9.18 1.74
CA LYS A 91 -0.61 -8.36 2.48
C LYS A 91 0.13 -7.32 3.30
N VAL A 92 -0.31 -6.06 3.21
CA VAL A 92 0.22 -4.95 4.01
C VAL A 92 -0.89 -4.40 4.89
N GLU A 93 -0.75 -4.60 6.18
CA GLU A 93 -1.72 -4.16 7.18
C GLU A 93 -1.88 -2.62 7.20
N PRO A 94 -3.02 -2.10 7.65
CA PRO A 94 -3.22 -0.66 7.84
C PRO A 94 -2.12 0.00 8.67
N ALA A 95 -1.78 1.23 8.32
CA ALA A 95 -0.79 2.06 9.03
C ALA A 95 0.53 1.35 9.34
N SER A 96 0.99 0.47 8.43
CA SER A 96 2.15 -0.39 8.65
C SER A 96 3.13 -0.37 7.48
N THR A 97 4.32 -0.94 7.70
CA THR A 97 5.33 -1.16 6.66
C THR A 97 5.73 -2.62 6.66
N LEU A 98 5.57 -3.27 5.51
CA LEU A 98 6.04 -4.63 5.27
C LEU A 98 7.46 -4.57 4.70
N GLN A 99 8.39 -5.30 5.31
CA GLN A 99 9.74 -5.51 4.79
C GLN A 99 9.85 -6.95 4.29
N THR A 100 10.21 -7.12 3.02
CA THR A 100 10.43 -8.43 2.42
C THR A 100 11.54 -8.36 1.37
N LYS A 101 11.81 -9.47 0.68
CA LYS A 101 12.83 -9.53 -0.36
C LYS A 101 12.38 -10.39 -1.53
N ILE A 102 12.77 -9.98 -2.73
CA ILE A 102 12.72 -10.82 -3.92
C ILE A 102 14.04 -11.57 -4.00
N VAL A 103 13.97 -12.91 -4.06
CA VAL A 103 15.14 -13.77 -4.23
C VAL A 103 15.16 -14.28 -5.66
N MET A 104 16.27 -14.06 -6.35
CA MET A 104 16.52 -14.55 -7.70
C MET A 104 17.71 -15.50 -7.66
N ASN A 105 17.56 -16.68 -8.24
CA ASN A 105 18.68 -17.62 -8.39
C ASN A 105 19.38 -17.34 -9.73
N LEU A 106 20.67 -17.04 -9.67
CA LEU A 106 21.57 -17.03 -10.82
C LEU A 106 21.71 -18.47 -11.30
N ASN A 107 21.00 -18.81 -12.37
CA ASN A 107 21.25 -20.05 -13.09
C ASN A 107 22.53 -19.86 -13.91
N VAL A 108 23.68 -20.00 -13.25
CA VAL A 108 24.98 -20.02 -13.93
C VAL A 108 25.12 -21.42 -14.53
N SER A 109 24.69 -21.56 -15.78
CA SER A 109 24.91 -22.77 -16.60
C SER A 109 26.25 -22.69 -17.28
#